data_AF-A0A7X7NKC0-F1
#
_entry.id   AF-A0A7X7NKC0-F1
#
_cell.length_a   1.000
_cell.length_b   1.000
_cell.length_c   1.000
_cell.angle_alpha   90.00
_cell.angle_beta   90.00
_cell.angle_gamma   90.00
#
_symmetry.space_group_name_H-M   'P 1'
#
loop_
_entity.id
_entity.type
_entity.pdbx_description
1 polymer ?
#
loop_
_entity_poly.entity_id
_entity_poly.type
_entity_poly.pdbx_seq_one_letter_code
_entity_poly.pdbx_strand_id
1 'polypeptide(L)'
;FSPMFAFSLGGGLAAAFTMWAMPKSLFSPIGVSVAGAAAHMSAQLAIALFLVAHISLGYIMPVFLLVSIVTGVINGYCAMLIINVMKVHQRHFLSS
;
A
#
# COMPACT_ATOMS: atom_id res chain seq x y z
N PHE A 1 20.41 -11.92 -10.03
CA PHE A 1 19.25 -11.18 -9.48
C PHE A 1 18.14 -11.18 -10.49
N SER A 2 16.91 -11.57 -10.13
CA SER A 2 15.77 -11.50 -11.04
C SER A 2 15.13 -10.10 -10.95
N PRO A 3 14.70 -9.50 -12.08
CA PRO A 3 14.00 -8.21 -12.07
C PRO A 3 12.78 -8.20 -11.13
N MET A 4 12.06 -9.33 -11.04
CA MET A 4 10.93 -9.57 -10.12
C MET A 4 11.27 -9.33 -8.65
N PHE A 5 12.47 -9.67 -8.21
CA PHE A 5 12.88 -9.44 -6.83
C PHE A 5 13.01 -7.94 -6.53
N ALA A 6 13.61 -7.17 -7.45
CA ALA A 6 13.73 -5.72 -7.31
C ALA A 6 12.36 -5.03 -7.26
N PHE A 7 11.41 -5.46 -8.09
CA PHE A 7 10.04 -4.95 -8.07
C PHE A 7 9.34 -5.19 -6.73
N SER A 8 9.40 -6.41 -6.20
CA SER A 8 8.76 -6.76 -4.93
C SER A 8 9.39 -6.02 -3.76
N LEU A 9 10.72 -6.01 -3.69
CA LEU A 9 11.46 -5.35 -2.62
C LEU A 9 11.25 -3.83 -2.63
N GLY A 10 11.39 -3.20 -3.79
CA GLY A 10 11.25 -1.75 -3.92
C GLY A 10 9.82 -1.27 -3.67
N GLY A 11 8.83 -1.99 -4.23
CA GLY A 11 7.42 -1.73 -3.93
C GLY A 11 7.14 -1.85 -2.43
N GLY A 12 7.53 -2.97 -1.82
CA GLY A 12 7.27 -3.24 -0.41
C GLY A 12 7.92 -2.24 0.53
N LEU A 13 9.19 -1.87 0.28
CA LEU A 13 9.91 -0.87 1.08
C LEU A 13 9.28 0.52 0.96
N ALA A 14 8.90 0.93 -0.25
CA ALA A 14 8.23 2.22 -0.45
C ALA A 14 6.90 2.27 0.30
N ALA A 15 6.09 1.21 0.21
CA ALA A 15 4.84 1.11 0.94
C ALA A 15 5.05 1.16 2.45
N ALA A 16 6.00 0.38 2.98
CA ALA A 16 6.31 0.34 4.40
C ALA A 16 6.78 1.71 4.91
N PHE A 17 7.64 2.39 4.16
CA PHE A 17 8.12 3.72 4.50
C PHE A 17 6.99 4.75 4.53
N THR A 18 6.10 4.74 3.53
CA THR A 18 4.93 5.62 3.48
C THR A 18 3.98 5.38 4.66
N MET A 19 3.71 4.12 4.97
CA MET A 19 2.85 3.76 6.11
C MET A 19 3.48 4.14 7.46
N TRP A 20 4.81 4.03 7.59
CA TRP A 20 5.53 4.41 8.80
C TRP A 20 5.60 5.92 8.99
N ALA A 21 5.81 6.67 7.92
CA ALA A 21 5.88 8.13 7.95
C ALA A 21 4.52 8.81 8.16
N MET A 22 3.40 8.11 7.91
CA MET A 22 2.07 8.68 8.09
C MET A 22 1.69 8.85 9.57
N PRO A 23 1.27 10.05 9.99
CA PRO A 23 0.86 10.30 11.37
C PRO A 23 -0.44 9.57 11.72
N LYS A 24 -0.39 8.74 12.76
CA LYS A 24 -1.54 7.95 13.23
C LYS A 24 -2.73 8.78 13.76
N SER A 25 -2.51 10.05 14.07
CA SER A 25 -3.54 10.96 14.60
C SER A 25 -4.42 11.58 13.52
N LEU A 26 -3.97 11.60 12.26
CA LEU A 26 -4.63 12.31 11.16
C LEU A 26 -5.23 11.38 10.11
N PHE A 27 -4.78 10.12 10.04
CA PHE A 27 -5.16 9.22 8.96
C PHE A 27 -5.93 7.99 9.43
N SER A 28 -7.03 7.70 8.74
CA SER A 28 -7.79 6.47 8.91
C SER A 28 -7.00 5.27 8.36
N PRO A 29 -7.31 4.03 8.81
CA PRO A 29 -6.74 2.81 8.24
C PRO A 29 -6.89 2.74 6.71
N ILE A 30 -7.98 3.32 6.18
CA ILE A 30 -8.25 3.41 4.74
C ILE A 30 -7.25 4.35 4.06
N GLY A 31 -7.03 5.54 4.60
CA GLY A 31 -6.07 6.51 4.04
C GLY A 31 -4.64 5.97 4.03
N VAL A 32 -4.21 5.30 5.11
CA VAL A 32 -2.89 4.66 5.19
C VAL A 32 -2.75 3.55 4.15
N SER A 33 -3.81 2.76 3.93
CA SER A 33 -3.78 1.68 2.94
C SER A 33 -3.71 2.20 1.50
N VAL A 34 -4.50 3.23 1.16
CA VAL A 34 -4.46 3.87 -0.16
C VAL A 34 -3.09 4.51 -0.43
N ALA A 35 -2.54 5.24 0.54
CA ALA A 35 -1.22 5.86 0.40
C ALA A 35 -0.12 4.80 0.22
N GLY A 36 -0.14 3.72 1.01
CA GLY A 36 0.79 2.62 0.87
C GLY A 36 0.67 1.90 -0.49
N ALA A 37 -0.56 1.66 -0.97
CA ALA A 37 -0.80 1.06 -2.29
C ALA A 37 -0.34 1.95 -3.45
N ALA A 38 -0.52 3.27 -3.33
CA ALA A 38 -0.02 4.23 -4.31
C ALA A 38 1.51 4.27 -4.33
N ALA A 39 2.15 4.30 -3.16
CA ALA A 39 3.62 4.28 -3.02
C ALA A 39 4.22 2.98 -3.58
N HIS A 40 3.61 1.84 -3.26
CA HIS A 40 4.01 0.53 -3.78
C HIS A 40 4.04 0.50 -5.31
N MET A 41 2.93 0.92 -5.93
CA MET A 41 2.77 0.92 -7.39
C MET A 41 3.70 1.93 -8.07
N SER A 42 3.88 3.10 -7.46
CA SER A 42 4.80 4.13 -7.94
C SER A 42 6.25 3.64 -7.94
N ALA A 43 6.68 2.95 -6.88
CA ALA A 43 8.03 2.39 -6.79
C ALA A 43 8.25 1.25 -7.79
N GLN A 44 7.27 0.35 -7.96
CA GLN A 44 7.33 -0.70 -8.98
C GLN A 44 7.47 -0.11 -10.38
N LEU A 45 6.71 0.95 -10.67
CA LEU A 45 6.78 1.62 -11.97
C LEU A 45 8.09 2.38 -12.18
N ALA A 46 8.64 3.03 -11.15
CA ALA A 46 9.93 3.70 -11.23
C ALA A 46 11.06 2.70 -11.54
N ILE A 47 11.04 1.53 -10.87
CA ILE A 47 11.97 0.43 -11.14
C ILE A 47 11.75 -0.13 -12.56
N ALA A 48 10.51 -0.15 -13.04
CA ALA A 48 10.18 -0.69 -14.37
C ALA A 48 10.70 0.21 -15.48
N LEU A 49 10.54 1.53 -15.32
CA LEU A 49 11.11 2.53 -16.22
C LEU A 49 12.64 2.44 -16.23
N PHE A 50 13.27 2.24 -15.07
CA PHE A 50 14.72 2.12 -14.96
C PHE A 50 15.28 0.84 -15.61
N LEU A 51 14.61 -0.31 -15.43
CA LEU A 51 15.10 -1.61 -15.92
C LEU A 51 14.71 -1.92 -17.38
N VAL A 52 13.52 -1.52 -17.82
CA VAL A 52 12.96 -1.92 -19.12
C VAL A 52 13.10 -0.81 -20.17
N ALA A 53 13.32 0.45 -19.76
CA ALA A 53 13.55 1.61 -20.64
C ALA A 53 12.51 1.82 -21.77
N HIS A 54 11.30 1.26 -21.63
CA HIS A 54 10.19 1.45 -22.57
C HIS A 54 9.23 2.54 -22.07
N ILE A 55 9.18 3.66 -22.80
CA ILE A 55 8.29 4.81 -22.55
C ILE A 55 6.80 4.42 -22.46
N SER A 56 6.40 3.31 -23.08
CA SER A 56 5.02 2.80 -23.07
C SER A 56 4.47 2.55 -21.66
N LEU A 57 5.34 2.32 -20.66
CA LEU A 57 4.94 2.16 -19.26
C LEU A 57 4.43 3.47 -18.63
N GLY A 58 4.87 4.63 -19.10
CA GLY A 58 4.37 5.92 -18.63
C GLY A 58 2.90 6.16 -18.98
N TYR A 59 2.43 5.63 -20.11
CA TYR A 59 1.03 5.74 -20.54
C TYR A 59 0.07 4.88 -19.73
N ILE A 60 0.56 3.75 -19.19
CA ILE A 60 -0.26 2.80 -18.42
C ILE A 60 -0.30 3.18 -16.93
N MET A 61 0.69 3.94 -16.46
CA MET A 61 0.77 4.50 -15.11
C MET A 61 -0.54 5.04 -14.52
N PRO A 62 -1.30 5.94 -15.18
CA PRO A 62 -2.52 6.49 -14.60
C PRO A 62 -3.57 5.41 -14.34
N VAL A 63 -3.67 4.40 -15.22
CA VAL A 63 -4.59 3.27 -15.04
C VAL A 63 -4.16 2.43 -13.84
N PHE A 64 -2.88 2.12 -13.71
CA PHE A 64 -2.36 1.38 -12.56
C PHE A 64 -2.54 2.14 -11.25
N LEU A 65 -2.38 3.47 -11.25
CA LEU A 65 -2.60 4.28 -10.06
C LEU A 65 -4.07 4.30 -9.64
N LEU A 66 -5.00 4.39 -10.60
CA LEU A 66 -6.44 4.25 -10.34
C LEU A 66 -6.78 2.89 -9.73
N VAL A 67 -6.25 1.81 -10.30
CA VAL A 67 -6.42 0.47 -9.74
C VAL A 67 -5.83 0.40 -8.33
N SER A 68 -4.64 0.98 -8.09
CA SER A 68 -4.03 1.01 -6.76
C SER A 68 -4.89 1.73 -5.72
N ILE A 69 -5.57 2.81 -6.11
CA ILE A 69 -6.51 3.51 -5.21
C ILE A 69 -7.68 2.58 -4.86
N VAL A 70 -8.32 1.95 -5.85
CA VAL A 70 -9.44 1.03 -5.62
C VAL A 70 -9.03 -0.11 -4.71
N THR A 71 -7.92 -0.79 -5.01
CA THR A 71 -7.40 -1.89 -4.20
C THR A 71 -7.00 -1.42 -2.80
N GLY A 72 -6.41 -0.23 -2.68
CA GLY A 72 -6.06 0.39 -1.40
C GLY A 72 -7.27 0.72 -0.53
N VAL A 73 -8.38 1.17 -1.13
CA VAL A 73 -9.64 1.40 -0.40
C VAL A 73 -10.20 0.08 0.13
N ILE A 74 -10.23 -0.96 -0.71
CA ILE A 74 -10.73 -2.29 -0.33
C ILE A 74 -9.88 -2.86 0.83
N ASN A 75 -8.55 -2.85 0.69
CA ASN A 75 -7.64 -3.33 1.74
C ASN A 75 -7.78 -2.50 3.02
N GLY A 76 -7.94 -1.18 2.89
CA GLY A 76 -8.19 -0.28 4.00
C GLY A 76 -9.47 -0.60 4.78
N TYR A 77 -10.55 -0.92 4.06
CA TYR A 77 -11.82 -1.31 4.66
C TYR A 77 -11.71 -2.65 5.40
N CYS A 78 -11.07 -3.64 4.77
CA CYS A 78 -10.76 -4.93 5.41
C CYS A 78 -9.93 -4.74 6.69
N ALA A 79 -8.90 -3.90 6.65
CA ALA A 79 -8.07 -3.59 7.81
C ALA A 79 -8.89 -2.93 8.93
N MET A 80 -9.81 -2.03 8.59
CA MET A 80 -10.70 -1.40 9.57
C MET A 80 -11.61 -2.44 10.25
N LEU A 81 -12.19 -3.38 9.50
CA LEU A 81 -13.00 -4.46 10.05
C LEU A 81 -12.20 -5.33 11.03
N ILE A 82 -10.99 -5.74 10.65
CA ILE A 82 -10.10 -6.55 11.49
C ILE A 82 -9.75 -5.80 12.78
N ILE A 83 -9.34 -4.52 12.67
CA ILE A 83 -9.01 -3.70 13.84
C ILE A 83 -10.22 -3.58 14.79
N ASN A 84 -11.43 -3.45 14.25
CA ASN A 84 -12.64 -3.37 15.07
C ASN A 84 -12.89 -4.68 15.84
N VAL A 85 -12.84 -5.82 15.14
CA VAL A 85 -12.97 -7.15 15.75
C VAL A 85 -11.92 -7.37 16.85
N MET A 86 -10.66 -7.02 16.58
CA MET A 86 -9.58 -7.14 17.56
C MET A 86 -9.82 -6.29 18.80
N LYS A 87 -10.29 -5.05 18.65
CA LYS A 87 -10.61 -4.17 19.79
C LYS A 87 -11.74 -4.71 20.65
N VAL A 88 -12.76 -5.31 20.03
CA VAL A 88 -13.88 -5.95 20.76
C VAL A 88 -13.37 -7.13 21.57
N HIS A 89 -12.54 -7.98 20.97
CA HIS A 89 -11.98 -9.15 21.64
C HIS A 89 -11.01 -8.77 22.78
N GLN A 90 -10.16 -7.75 22.57
CA GLN A 90 -9.24 -7.25 23.59
C GLN A 90 -9.99 -6.69 24.81
N ARG A 91 -11.15 -6.04 24.61
CA ARG A 91 -11.97 -5.56 25.73
C ARG A 91 -12.52 -6.69 26.58
N HIS A 92 -12.90 -7.82 25.97
CA HIS A 92 -13.33 -9.00 26.72
C HIS A 92 -12.22 -9.58 27.59
N PHE A 93 -11.00 -9.72 27.03
CA PHE A 93 -9.86 -10.26 27.76
C PHE A 93 -9.39 -9.40 28.95
N LEU A 94 -9.49 -8.08 28.86
CA LEU A 94 -9.09 -7.16 29.95
C LEU A 94 -10.15 -7.03 31.06
N SER A 95 -11.34 -7.62 30.86
CA SER A 95 -12.46 -7.60 31.82
C SER A 95 -12.65 -8.90 32.58
N SER A 96 -11.80 -9.90 32.36
CA SER A 96 -11.73 -11.19 33.08
C SER A 96 -10.47 -11.24 33.94
#